data_AF-F0RL52-F1
#
_entry.id   AF-F0RL52-F1
#
_cell.length_a   1.000
_cell.length_b   1.000
_cell.length_c   1.000
_cell.angle_alpha   90.00
_cell.angle_beta   90.00
_cell.angle_gamma   90.00
#
_symmetry.space_group_name_H-M   'P 1'
#
loop_
_entity.id
_entity.type
_entity.pdbx_description
1 polymer ?
#
loop_
_entity_poly.entity_id
_entity_poly.type
_entity_poly.pdbx_seq_one_letter_code
_entity_poly.pdbx_strand_id
1 'polypeptide(L)'
;MGWPRTFSFSRGAAALLSMGLAALPVAQAQDLGSYRELSRALSTAQSVRPTDVGAALHELDRAEAAFAALRPSLRDPELSRSIQGTLDQARAALARTPADLQAQTIYAQALLRQSLYTQTLQDLLQGDAKGADKDTGPRLQQLAHEFGLGSAETAALHRAAQAGEPEAVAARLQLAAARQIVRELQPWHSGAVLALNRDQAYLRLTRASGWHLHLSELEGTPAPAAYTAALQQLAQGDLAGTAEPVRQLYVTTTLTARQLQQSLEARAATPSASVQTVDTSAAASTATAAPQAAASIIVVPASPVASEAGAQAQAAQTAQPAQTTPPNQPASVQGTIQTASPVYTALARALAASANRDQAAAHQALTQAAEAVNALPAAWQGPATADLAAHMHVLSQRSWLEPSDVAAEIVRMQALEAQVQGEKAAPPAARIQYLAAHLWNGQVQAVAFLLLTLLLPLPFYFKFRALGHQKGEWALIVTGIGMLVVPAFAEGLIVMGSWLGRALDSTWLQSVGFLSMRYTPLGHFLWWLFTLIGTLLMTAGFYRLSRTRARLASAKERWAQARVQAAASAAKAETLSYSAQPQPQTVQPPHRRSTPPPEKP
;
A
#
# COMPACT_ATOMS: atom_id res chain seq x y z
N MET A 1 11.02 24.09 -36.51
CA MET A 1 11.52 23.14 -35.48
C MET A 1 10.53 21.99 -35.38
N GLY A 2 10.75 20.94 -36.16
CA GLY A 2 9.84 19.80 -36.27
C GLY A 2 10.20 18.71 -35.28
N TRP A 3 9.24 18.29 -34.47
CA TRP A 3 9.34 17.12 -33.61
C TRP A 3 9.08 15.85 -34.44
N PRO A 4 9.91 14.80 -34.36
CA PRO A 4 9.61 13.55 -35.02
C PRO A 4 8.53 12.77 -34.26
N ARG A 5 7.54 12.33 -35.04
CA ARG A 5 6.45 11.43 -34.65
C ARG A 5 6.95 9.99 -34.51
N THR A 6 6.25 9.25 -33.64
CA THR A 6 6.04 7.78 -33.61
C THR A 6 7.27 6.88 -33.38
N PHE A 7 7.39 6.36 -32.16
CA PHE A 7 8.10 5.11 -31.87
C PHE A 7 7.15 3.92 -32.15
N SER A 8 7.45 3.18 -33.22
CA SER A 8 6.85 1.87 -33.51
C SER A 8 7.57 0.80 -32.69
N PHE A 9 6.87 0.16 -31.74
CA PHE A 9 7.36 -1.06 -31.09
C PHE A 9 7.35 -2.22 -32.11
N SER A 10 8.54 -2.69 -32.48
CA SER A 10 8.69 -3.88 -33.31
C SER A 10 8.19 -5.12 -32.57
N ARG A 11 7.12 -5.73 -33.09
CA ARG A 11 6.67 -7.09 -32.77
C ARG A 11 7.75 -8.08 -33.21
N GLY A 12 8.59 -8.53 -32.28
CA GLY A 12 9.70 -9.43 -32.65
C GLY A 12 10.49 -10.02 -31.49
N ALA A 13 9.86 -10.25 -30.33
CA ALA A 13 10.49 -10.94 -29.20
C ALA A 13 9.46 -11.64 -28.30
N ALA A 14 8.49 -12.35 -28.89
CA ALA A 14 7.45 -13.08 -28.18
C ALA A 14 7.39 -14.55 -28.64
N ALA A 15 8.40 -15.35 -28.30
CA ALA A 15 8.37 -16.79 -28.57
C ALA A 15 9.20 -17.69 -27.62
N LEU A 16 9.76 -17.18 -26.51
CA LEU A 16 10.53 -18.00 -25.55
C LEU A 16 10.14 -17.75 -24.08
N LEU A 17 8.87 -17.39 -23.83
CA LEU A 17 8.33 -17.10 -22.49
C LEU A 17 6.93 -17.71 -22.29
N SER A 18 6.67 -18.88 -22.90
CA SER A 18 5.36 -19.53 -22.95
C SER A 18 5.34 -20.95 -22.36
N MET A 19 6.21 -21.24 -21.39
CA MET A 19 6.12 -22.42 -20.53
C MET A 19 6.32 -22.00 -19.08
N GLY A 20 5.24 -21.56 -18.43
CA GLY A 20 5.25 -21.10 -17.03
C GLY A 20 4.08 -20.18 -16.64
N LEU A 21 3.02 -20.08 -17.45
CA LEU A 21 1.87 -19.18 -17.23
C LEU A 21 0.53 -19.91 -17.07
N ALA A 22 0.53 -21.15 -16.57
CA ALA A 22 -0.69 -21.94 -16.37
C ALA A 22 -1.19 -21.98 -14.91
N ALA A 23 -0.73 -21.06 -14.06
CA ALA A 23 -1.25 -20.84 -12.72
C ALA A 23 -1.40 -19.33 -12.48
N LEU A 24 -2.11 -18.63 -13.37
CA LEU A 24 -2.66 -17.34 -12.99
C LEU A 24 -3.73 -17.63 -11.92
N PRO A 25 -3.60 -17.08 -10.70
CA PRO A 25 -4.61 -17.27 -9.67
C PRO A 25 -5.94 -16.80 -10.24
N VAL A 26 -6.91 -17.72 -10.29
CA VAL A 26 -8.30 -17.39 -10.59
C VAL A 26 -8.67 -16.26 -9.63
N ALA A 27 -9.05 -15.10 -10.16
CA ALA A 27 -9.43 -13.95 -9.37
C ALA A 27 -10.55 -14.37 -8.41
N GLN A 28 -10.21 -14.58 -7.14
CA GLN A 28 -11.21 -15.02 -6.17
C GLN A 28 -12.14 -13.85 -5.89
N ALA A 29 -13.45 -14.13 -5.97
CA ALA A 29 -14.47 -13.21 -5.52
C ALA A 29 -14.16 -12.76 -4.08
N GLN A 30 -14.31 -11.47 -3.81
CA GLN A 30 -14.09 -10.93 -2.47
C GLN A 30 -15.04 -11.60 -1.48
N ASP A 31 -14.51 -12.12 -0.37
CA ASP A 31 -15.33 -12.75 0.66
C ASP A 31 -16.09 -11.69 1.48
N LEU A 32 -17.31 -11.39 1.05
CA LEU A 32 -18.19 -10.43 1.73
C LEU A 32 -18.61 -10.90 3.13
N GLY A 33 -18.56 -12.20 3.42
CA GLY A 33 -18.83 -12.73 4.75
C GLY A 33 -17.77 -12.28 5.74
N SER A 34 -16.50 -12.57 5.41
CA SER A 34 -15.34 -12.13 6.20
C SER A 34 -15.27 -10.61 6.33
N TYR A 35 -15.59 -9.87 5.26
CA TYR A 35 -15.68 -8.40 5.32
C TYR A 35 -16.70 -7.90 6.35
N ARG A 36 -17.94 -8.42 6.32
CA ARG A 36 -19.00 -7.98 7.25
C ARG A 36 -18.67 -8.37 8.68
N GLU A 37 -18.08 -9.54 8.88
CA GLU A 37 -17.68 -10.01 10.19
C GLU A 37 -16.59 -9.12 10.80
N LEU A 38 -15.58 -8.78 10.02
CA LEU A 38 -14.54 -7.83 10.41
C LEU A 38 -15.13 -6.45 10.75
N SER A 39 -15.98 -5.89 9.89
CA SER A 39 -16.64 -4.60 10.13
C SER A 39 -17.50 -4.60 11.40
N ARG A 40 -18.24 -5.69 11.64
CA ARG A 40 -19.04 -5.91 12.85
C ARG A 40 -18.16 -6.00 14.08
N ALA A 41 -17.13 -6.84 14.06
CA ALA A 41 -16.22 -7.03 15.20
C ALA A 41 -15.53 -5.71 15.61
N LEU A 42 -15.08 -4.91 14.63
CA LEU A 42 -14.54 -3.56 14.90
C LEU A 42 -15.57 -2.63 15.54
N SER A 43 -16.81 -2.64 15.07
CA SER A 43 -17.89 -1.83 15.64
C SER A 43 -18.25 -2.28 17.06
N THR A 44 -18.30 -3.59 17.31
CA THR A 44 -18.55 -4.15 18.64
C THR A 44 -17.44 -3.77 19.60
N ALA A 45 -16.17 -3.90 19.19
CA ALA A 45 -15.01 -3.50 19.99
C ALA A 45 -15.10 -2.04 20.45
N GLN A 46 -15.50 -1.12 19.55
CA GLN A 46 -15.72 0.30 19.89
C GLN A 46 -16.81 0.49 20.96
N SER A 47 -17.92 -0.25 20.83
CA SER A 47 -19.08 -0.11 21.72
C SER A 47 -18.87 -0.71 23.10
N VAL A 48 -18.11 -1.80 23.19
CA VAL A 48 -17.87 -2.55 24.43
C VAL A 48 -16.66 -2.01 25.20
N ARG A 49 -15.71 -1.36 24.53
CA ARG A 49 -14.49 -0.84 25.19
C ARG A 49 -14.72 0.02 26.44
N PRO A 50 -15.73 0.92 26.50
CA PRO A 50 -15.96 1.74 27.69
C PRO A 50 -16.36 0.91 28.93
N THR A 51 -16.96 -0.25 28.73
CA THR A 51 -17.48 -1.11 29.82
C THR A 51 -16.57 -2.29 30.12
N ASP A 52 -15.96 -2.90 29.11
CA ASP A 52 -15.12 -4.10 29.26
C ASP A 52 -13.96 -4.12 28.26
N VAL A 53 -12.74 -4.02 28.79
CA VAL A 53 -11.49 -4.04 28.00
C VAL A 53 -11.22 -5.42 27.42
N GLY A 54 -11.49 -6.49 28.17
CA GLY A 54 -11.24 -7.86 27.77
C GLY A 54 -12.19 -8.30 26.65
N ALA A 55 -13.47 -7.93 26.76
CA ALA A 55 -14.41 -8.16 25.67
C ALA A 55 -14.06 -7.34 24.41
N ALA A 56 -13.57 -6.11 24.55
CA ALA A 56 -13.06 -5.35 23.41
C ALA A 56 -11.82 -5.99 22.76
N LEU A 57 -10.90 -6.56 23.55
CA LEU A 57 -9.75 -7.33 23.03
C LEU A 57 -10.22 -8.54 22.24
N HIS A 58 -11.15 -9.32 22.80
CA HIS A 58 -11.72 -10.49 22.13
C HIS A 58 -12.37 -10.13 20.78
N GLU A 59 -13.09 -9.01 20.71
CA GLU A 59 -13.64 -8.52 19.44
C GLU A 59 -12.54 -8.05 18.45
N LEU A 60 -11.42 -7.49 18.93
CA LEU A 60 -10.26 -7.20 18.06
C LEU A 60 -9.57 -8.48 17.56
N ASP A 61 -9.51 -9.53 18.36
CA ASP A 61 -8.98 -10.84 17.95
C ASP A 61 -9.88 -11.50 16.90
N ARG A 62 -11.19 -11.40 17.09
CA ARG A 62 -12.20 -11.81 16.10
C ARG A 62 -12.08 -11.02 14.80
N ALA A 63 -11.84 -9.71 14.90
CA ALA A 63 -11.57 -8.85 13.75
C ALA A 63 -10.31 -9.33 13.00
N GLU A 64 -9.19 -9.59 13.70
CA GLU A 64 -7.97 -10.09 13.05
C GLU A 64 -8.19 -11.44 12.35
N ALA A 65 -8.89 -12.39 12.98
CA ALA A 65 -9.22 -13.67 12.36
C ALA A 65 -10.06 -13.50 11.08
N ALA A 66 -11.07 -12.62 11.12
CA ALA A 66 -11.88 -12.28 9.95
C ALA A 66 -11.04 -11.58 8.85
N PHE A 67 -10.09 -10.72 9.23
CA PHE A 67 -9.17 -10.10 8.29
C PHE A 67 -8.22 -11.12 7.65
N ALA A 68 -7.69 -12.08 8.42
CA ALA A 68 -6.85 -13.14 7.90
C ALA A 68 -7.58 -14.00 6.85
N ALA A 69 -8.88 -14.26 7.06
CA ALA A 69 -9.74 -14.93 6.09
C ALA A 69 -10.05 -14.07 4.85
N LEU A 70 -10.23 -12.75 5.03
CA LEU A 70 -10.46 -11.81 3.93
C LEU A 70 -9.20 -11.59 3.06
N ARG A 71 -8.01 -11.60 3.67
CA ARG A 71 -6.73 -11.19 3.07
C ARG A 71 -6.42 -11.83 1.71
N PRO A 72 -6.60 -13.13 1.48
CA PRO A 72 -6.31 -13.76 0.18
C PRO A 72 -7.17 -13.22 -0.97
N SER A 73 -8.34 -12.65 -0.66
CA SER A 73 -9.24 -12.05 -1.64
C SER A 73 -8.94 -10.56 -1.93
N LEU A 74 -8.03 -9.94 -1.16
CA LEU A 74 -7.63 -8.55 -1.39
C LEU A 74 -6.62 -8.44 -2.54
N ARG A 75 -6.96 -7.66 -3.57
CA ARG A 75 -6.07 -7.43 -4.73
C ARG A 75 -4.88 -6.50 -4.43
N ASP A 76 -5.04 -5.59 -3.47
CA ASP A 76 -4.02 -4.60 -3.14
C ASP A 76 -3.22 -5.04 -1.89
N PRO A 77 -1.93 -5.43 -2.07
CA PRO A 77 -1.09 -5.88 -0.96
C PRO A 77 -0.62 -4.74 -0.05
N GLU A 78 -0.62 -3.49 -0.53
CA GLU A 78 -0.28 -2.33 0.30
C GLU A 78 -1.43 -2.00 1.22
N LEU A 79 -2.65 -1.97 0.68
CA LEU A 79 -3.85 -1.72 1.46
C LEU A 79 -4.07 -2.84 2.50
N SER A 80 -3.79 -4.10 2.14
CA SER A 80 -3.78 -5.21 3.11
C SER A 80 -2.77 -4.99 4.25
N ARG A 81 -1.55 -4.54 3.94
CA ARG A 81 -0.54 -4.22 4.97
C ARG A 81 -0.99 -3.06 5.86
N SER A 82 -1.61 -2.03 5.27
CA SER A 82 -2.15 -0.89 6.01
C SER A 82 -3.28 -1.31 6.96
N ILE A 83 -4.22 -2.16 6.52
CA ILE A 83 -5.30 -2.66 7.39
C ILE A 83 -4.69 -3.46 8.56
N GLN A 84 -3.76 -4.38 8.30
CA GLN A 84 -3.08 -5.13 9.38
C GLN A 84 -2.41 -4.18 10.36
N GLY A 85 -1.62 -3.21 9.87
CA GLY A 85 -0.94 -2.25 10.73
C GLY A 85 -1.91 -1.42 11.57
N THR A 86 -3.08 -1.04 11.03
CA THR A 86 -4.12 -0.35 11.80
C THR A 86 -4.79 -1.26 12.84
N LEU A 87 -4.99 -2.55 12.55
CA LEU A 87 -5.49 -3.51 13.54
C LEU A 87 -4.50 -3.70 14.71
N ASP A 88 -3.20 -3.80 14.40
CA ASP A 88 -2.14 -3.86 15.41
C ASP A 88 -2.10 -2.58 16.25
N GLN A 89 -2.28 -1.41 15.61
CA GLN A 89 -2.38 -0.12 16.30
C GLN A 89 -3.65 -0.03 17.16
N ALA A 90 -4.79 -0.56 16.71
CA ALA A 90 -6.02 -0.61 17.50
C ALA A 90 -5.82 -1.45 18.77
N ARG A 91 -5.15 -2.60 18.67
CA ARG A 91 -4.76 -3.40 19.83
C ARG A 91 -3.81 -2.64 20.76
N ALA A 92 -2.80 -1.96 20.23
CA ALA A 92 -1.91 -1.14 21.06
C ALA A 92 -2.65 0.04 21.74
N ALA A 93 -3.62 0.64 21.04
CA ALA A 93 -4.46 1.72 21.54
C ALA A 93 -5.42 1.26 22.65
N LEU A 94 -5.77 -0.03 22.69
CA LEU A 94 -6.58 -0.63 23.74
C LEU A 94 -6.02 -0.32 25.14
N ALA A 95 -4.69 -0.31 25.30
CA ALA A 95 -4.02 -0.02 26.56
C ALA A 95 -3.88 1.48 26.88
N ARG A 96 -4.18 2.37 25.91
CA ARG A 96 -3.98 3.82 26.04
C ARG A 96 -5.25 4.55 26.45
N THR A 97 -6.18 4.76 25.51
CA THR A 97 -7.43 5.49 25.73
C THR A 97 -8.56 4.91 24.88
N PRO A 98 -9.83 4.98 25.34
CA PRO A 98 -10.98 4.56 24.53
C PRO A 98 -11.11 5.33 23.21
N ALA A 99 -10.79 6.63 23.22
CA ALA A 99 -10.86 7.48 22.03
C ALA A 99 -9.82 7.10 20.97
N ASP A 100 -8.60 6.72 21.37
CA ASP A 100 -7.57 6.24 20.43
C ASP A 100 -7.99 4.91 19.80
N LEU A 101 -8.51 3.95 20.58
CA LEU A 101 -9.07 2.72 20.02
C LEU A 101 -10.18 3.00 19.01
N GLN A 102 -11.12 3.87 19.36
CA GLN A 102 -12.22 4.23 18.47
C GLN A 102 -11.70 4.88 17.18
N ALA A 103 -10.71 5.76 17.26
CA ALA A 103 -10.09 6.37 16.08
C ALA A 103 -9.40 5.33 15.19
N GLN A 104 -8.61 4.40 15.76
CA GLN A 104 -7.94 3.35 14.98
C GLN A 104 -8.93 2.41 14.30
N THR A 105 -9.98 2.01 15.01
CA THR A 105 -11.02 1.11 14.44
C THR A 105 -11.86 1.81 13.38
N ILE A 106 -12.18 3.12 13.54
CA ILE A 106 -12.78 3.94 12.48
C ILE A 106 -11.87 3.98 11.24
N TYR A 107 -10.57 4.17 11.43
CA TYR A 107 -9.62 4.22 10.32
C TYR A 107 -9.49 2.85 9.61
N ALA A 108 -9.47 1.75 10.37
CA ALA A 108 -9.50 0.39 9.81
C ALA A 108 -10.75 0.15 8.96
N GLN A 109 -11.93 0.58 9.45
CA GLN A 109 -13.18 0.52 8.69
C GLN A 109 -13.13 1.35 7.39
N ALA A 110 -12.51 2.53 7.43
CA ALA A 110 -12.33 3.36 6.24
C ALA A 110 -11.42 2.67 5.20
N LEU A 111 -10.31 2.06 5.62
CA LEU A 111 -9.44 1.28 4.74
C LEU A 111 -10.16 0.05 4.15
N LEU A 112 -10.97 -0.64 4.95
CA LEU A 112 -11.79 -1.75 4.47
C LEU A 112 -12.77 -1.30 3.39
N ARG A 113 -13.48 -0.20 3.63
CA ARG A 113 -14.38 0.41 2.65
C ARG A 113 -13.63 0.82 1.39
N GLN A 114 -12.41 1.37 1.51
CA GLN A 114 -11.56 1.70 0.37
C GLN A 114 -11.18 0.46 -0.43
N SER A 115 -10.87 -0.66 0.23
CA SER A 115 -10.58 -1.93 -0.45
C SER A 115 -11.75 -2.43 -1.30
N LEU A 116 -12.96 -2.35 -0.75
CA LEU A 116 -14.19 -2.77 -1.40
C LEU A 116 -14.52 -1.82 -2.57
N TYR A 117 -14.32 -0.51 -2.36
CA TYR A 117 -14.50 0.52 -3.39
C TYR A 117 -13.58 0.31 -4.60
N THR A 118 -12.26 0.19 -4.37
CA THR A 118 -11.28 0.06 -5.47
C THR A 118 -11.46 -1.23 -6.26
N GLN A 119 -11.69 -2.35 -5.57
CA GLN A 119 -11.94 -3.63 -6.24
C GLN A 119 -13.23 -3.62 -7.06
N THR A 120 -14.31 -3.05 -6.51
CA THR A 120 -15.59 -2.96 -7.22
C THR A 120 -15.46 -2.11 -8.49
N LEU A 121 -14.77 -0.97 -8.42
CA LEU A 121 -14.54 -0.12 -9.60
C LEU A 121 -13.62 -0.80 -10.64
N GLN A 122 -12.57 -1.48 -10.19
CA GLN A 122 -11.70 -2.25 -11.10
C GLN A 122 -12.47 -3.35 -11.82
N ASP A 123 -13.38 -4.05 -11.13
CA ASP A 123 -14.21 -5.09 -11.75
C ASP A 123 -15.24 -4.51 -12.72
N LEU A 124 -15.80 -3.35 -12.42
CA LEU A 124 -16.66 -2.63 -13.37
C LEU A 124 -15.91 -2.11 -14.61
N LEU A 125 -14.62 -1.79 -14.47
CA LEU A 125 -13.77 -1.37 -15.58
C LEU A 125 -13.30 -2.56 -16.45
N GLN A 126 -13.11 -3.73 -15.84
CA GLN A 126 -12.63 -4.93 -16.53
C GLN A 126 -13.77 -5.79 -17.11
N GLY A 127 -14.97 -5.72 -16.54
CA GLY A 127 -16.12 -6.48 -17.01
C GLY A 127 -16.67 -5.92 -18.33
N ASP A 128 -16.95 -6.81 -19.28
CA ASP A 128 -17.79 -6.45 -20.43
C ASP A 128 -19.13 -5.93 -19.91
N ALA A 129 -19.57 -4.75 -20.37
CA ALA A 129 -20.76 -4.03 -19.89
C ALA A 129 -22.07 -4.85 -19.86
N LYS A 130 -22.10 -6.05 -20.46
CA LYS A 130 -23.23 -6.99 -20.46
C LYS A 130 -23.20 -8.06 -19.37
N GLY A 131 -22.13 -8.14 -18.59
CA GLY A 131 -21.97 -9.14 -17.54
C GLY A 131 -21.21 -8.56 -16.36
N ALA A 132 -21.83 -7.64 -15.62
CA ALA A 132 -21.42 -7.42 -14.24
C ALA A 132 -21.42 -8.80 -13.58
N ASP A 133 -20.22 -9.27 -13.25
CA ASP A 133 -20.00 -10.59 -12.66
C ASP A 133 -20.99 -10.81 -11.51
N LYS A 134 -21.41 -12.06 -11.26
CA LYS A 134 -22.41 -12.38 -10.23
C LYS A 134 -22.04 -11.80 -8.86
N ASP A 135 -20.75 -11.54 -8.66
CA ASP A 135 -20.16 -11.03 -7.42
C ASP A 135 -20.08 -9.49 -7.33
N THR A 136 -20.28 -8.75 -8.42
CA THR A 136 -20.23 -7.27 -8.42
C THR A 136 -21.50 -6.67 -7.83
N GLY A 137 -22.66 -7.28 -8.08
CA GLY A 137 -23.95 -6.85 -7.52
C GLY A 137 -23.98 -6.80 -5.98
N PRO A 138 -23.64 -7.91 -5.29
CA PRO A 138 -23.56 -7.94 -3.83
C PRO A 138 -22.56 -6.95 -3.23
N ARG A 139 -21.43 -6.70 -3.91
CA ARG A 139 -20.44 -5.69 -3.48
C ARG A 139 -20.96 -4.27 -3.59
N LEU A 140 -21.64 -3.95 -4.69
CA LEU A 140 -22.31 -2.65 -4.85
C LEU A 140 -23.40 -2.42 -3.81
N GLN A 141 -24.16 -3.47 -3.46
CA GLN A 141 -25.16 -3.38 -2.39
C GLN A 141 -24.50 -3.14 -1.03
N GLN A 142 -23.38 -3.81 -0.73
CA GLN A 142 -22.60 -3.58 0.49
C GLN A 142 -22.04 -2.15 0.52
N LEU A 143 -21.49 -1.65 -0.58
CA LEU A 143 -21.01 -0.26 -0.69
C LEU A 143 -22.14 0.74 -0.50
N ALA A 144 -23.30 0.52 -1.12
CA ALA A 144 -24.45 1.40 -0.97
C ALA A 144 -24.88 1.50 0.51
N HIS A 145 -24.89 0.38 1.22
CA HIS A 145 -25.17 0.35 2.66
C HIS A 145 -24.11 1.10 3.48
N GLU A 146 -22.82 0.82 3.23
CA GLU A 146 -21.69 1.46 3.92
C GLU A 146 -21.67 2.98 3.72
N PHE A 147 -21.95 3.46 2.52
CA PHE A 147 -22.01 4.89 2.18
C PHE A 147 -23.30 5.57 2.68
N GLY A 148 -24.25 4.79 3.21
CA GLY A 148 -25.53 5.29 3.71
C GLY A 148 -26.44 5.81 2.59
N LEU A 149 -26.39 5.18 1.41
CA LEU A 149 -27.25 5.52 0.29
C LEU A 149 -28.71 5.10 0.57
N GLY A 150 -29.65 5.96 0.20
CA GLY A 150 -31.07 5.61 0.22
C GLY A 150 -31.43 4.57 -0.84
N SER A 151 -32.66 4.03 -0.80
CA SER A 151 -33.13 3.03 -1.79
C SER A 151 -33.09 3.56 -3.23
N ALA A 152 -33.49 4.81 -3.45
CA ALA A 152 -33.47 5.46 -4.76
C ALA A 152 -32.03 5.67 -5.28
N GLU A 153 -31.11 6.08 -4.41
CA GLU A 153 -29.69 6.27 -4.75
C GLU A 153 -29.00 4.94 -5.04
N THR A 154 -29.33 3.91 -4.27
CA THR A 154 -28.87 2.53 -4.46
C THR A 154 -29.36 1.98 -5.80
N ALA A 155 -30.63 2.17 -6.15
CA ALA A 155 -31.17 1.76 -7.44
C ALA A 155 -30.47 2.50 -8.61
N ALA A 156 -30.17 3.78 -8.45
CA ALA A 156 -29.45 4.56 -9.45
C ALA A 156 -27.96 4.14 -9.58
N LEU A 157 -27.33 3.75 -8.47
CA LEU A 157 -25.98 3.17 -8.45
C LEU A 157 -25.95 1.84 -9.23
N HIS A 158 -26.90 0.93 -8.96
CA HIS A 158 -27.01 -0.33 -9.69
C HIS A 158 -27.31 -0.12 -11.17
N ARG A 159 -28.17 0.85 -11.52
CA ARG A 159 -28.46 1.18 -12.93
C ARG A 159 -27.21 1.68 -13.66
N ALA A 160 -26.41 2.54 -13.04
CA ALA A 160 -25.15 3.01 -13.60
C ALA A 160 -24.14 1.85 -13.80
N ALA A 161 -24.05 0.94 -12.83
CA ALA A 161 -23.22 -0.25 -12.96
C ALA A 161 -23.69 -1.18 -14.10
N GLN A 162 -25.01 -1.40 -14.23
CA GLN A 162 -25.61 -2.19 -15.31
C GLN A 162 -25.44 -1.54 -16.69
N ALA A 163 -25.35 -0.22 -16.74
CA ALA A 163 -25.07 0.54 -17.95
C ALA A 163 -23.59 0.51 -18.35
N GLY A 164 -22.71 -0.10 -17.54
CA GLY A 164 -21.27 -0.10 -17.79
C GLY A 164 -20.65 1.29 -17.60
N GLU A 165 -21.19 2.10 -16.68
CA GLU A 165 -20.71 3.45 -16.39
C GLU A 165 -19.95 3.50 -15.05
N PRO A 166 -18.71 2.95 -14.95
CA PRO A 166 -17.95 2.93 -13.70
C PRO A 166 -17.68 4.34 -13.16
N GLU A 167 -17.54 5.34 -14.03
CA GLU A 167 -17.38 6.74 -13.61
C GLU A 167 -18.63 7.29 -12.92
N ALA A 168 -19.83 6.93 -13.37
CA ALA A 168 -21.07 7.37 -12.74
C ALA A 168 -21.27 6.65 -11.39
N VAL A 169 -20.86 5.39 -11.28
CA VAL A 169 -20.81 4.66 -10.01
C VAL A 169 -19.85 5.34 -9.03
N ALA A 170 -18.61 5.62 -9.47
CA ALA A 170 -17.59 6.31 -8.67
C ALA A 170 -18.08 7.68 -8.20
N ALA A 171 -18.60 8.52 -9.11
CA ALA A 171 -19.09 9.87 -8.79
C ALA A 171 -20.25 9.85 -7.76
N ARG A 172 -21.15 8.86 -7.82
CA ARG A 172 -22.24 8.69 -6.84
C ARG A 172 -21.71 8.32 -5.46
N LEU A 173 -20.77 7.38 -5.38
CA LEU A 173 -20.13 6.98 -4.12
C LEU A 173 -19.31 8.14 -3.53
N GLN A 174 -18.55 8.86 -4.36
CA GLN A 174 -17.81 10.06 -3.97
C GLN A 174 -18.73 11.16 -3.46
N LEU A 175 -19.87 11.40 -4.11
CA LEU A 175 -20.88 12.36 -3.62
C LEU A 175 -21.40 11.97 -2.24
N ALA A 176 -21.65 10.68 -2.01
CA ALA A 176 -22.08 10.19 -0.71
C ALA A 176 -20.99 10.35 0.36
N ALA A 177 -19.73 10.02 0.06
CA ALA A 177 -18.61 10.28 0.97
C ALA A 177 -18.47 11.77 1.31
N ALA A 178 -18.57 12.66 0.31
CA ALA A 178 -18.53 14.10 0.53
C ALA A 178 -19.66 14.57 1.46
N ARG A 179 -20.88 14.05 1.29
CA ARG A 179 -22.01 14.34 2.20
C ARG A 179 -21.76 13.84 3.63
N GLN A 180 -21.11 12.68 3.80
CA GLN A 180 -20.72 12.19 5.13
C GLN A 180 -19.68 13.09 5.78
N ILE A 181 -18.66 13.54 5.04
CA ILE A 181 -17.67 14.52 5.55
C ILE A 181 -18.37 15.81 5.98
N VAL A 182 -19.22 16.38 5.13
CA VAL A 182 -19.99 17.60 5.46
C VAL A 182 -20.80 17.41 6.74
N ARG A 183 -21.46 16.26 6.90
CA ARG A 183 -22.23 15.92 8.11
C ARG A 183 -21.35 15.83 9.36
N GLU A 184 -20.19 15.19 9.25
CA GLU A 184 -19.26 15.06 10.37
C GLU A 184 -18.70 16.44 10.78
N LEU A 185 -18.39 17.30 9.81
CA LEU A 185 -17.80 18.64 10.01
C LEU A 185 -18.81 19.77 10.30
N GLN A 186 -20.13 19.52 10.13
CA GLN A 186 -21.20 20.50 10.37
C GLN A 186 -21.13 21.25 11.71
N PRO A 187 -20.75 20.62 12.85
CA PRO A 187 -20.67 21.33 14.13
C PRO A 187 -19.64 22.46 14.16
N TRP A 188 -18.54 22.35 13.41
CA TRP A 188 -17.53 23.41 13.32
C TRP A 188 -18.01 24.60 12.50
N HIS A 189 -18.79 24.33 11.45
CA HIS A 189 -19.36 25.40 10.63
C HIS A 189 -20.46 26.18 11.35
N SER A 190 -21.32 25.49 12.10
CA SER A 190 -22.43 26.10 12.84
C SER A 190 -22.01 26.77 14.16
N GLY A 191 -20.74 26.69 14.55
CA GLY A 191 -20.26 27.17 15.85
C GLY A 191 -20.64 26.26 17.05
N ALA A 192 -21.35 25.16 16.79
CA ALA A 192 -21.74 24.18 17.80
C ALA A 192 -20.55 23.32 18.32
N VAL A 193 -19.33 23.54 17.83
CA VAL A 193 -18.13 22.83 18.29
C VAL A 193 -17.86 23.02 19.79
N LEU A 194 -18.25 24.17 20.36
CA LEU A 194 -18.09 24.44 21.80
C LEU A 194 -18.96 23.52 22.67
N ALA A 195 -20.01 22.92 22.11
CA ALA A 195 -20.84 21.93 22.79
C ALA A 195 -20.33 20.50 22.64
N LEU A 196 -19.31 20.26 21.78
CA LEU A 196 -18.70 18.95 21.62
C LEU A 196 -17.59 18.75 22.67
N ASN A 197 -17.56 17.57 23.27
CA ASN A 197 -16.39 17.14 24.03
C ASN A 197 -15.20 16.93 23.09
N ARG A 198 -13.98 17.13 23.60
CA ARG A 198 -12.74 16.98 22.82
C ARG A 198 -12.65 15.64 22.08
N ASP A 199 -13.00 14.55 22.76
CA ASP A 199 -13.00 13.20 22.18
C ASP A 199 -14.01 13.08 21.03
N GLN A 200 -15.20 13.69 21.17
CA GLN A 200 -16.21 13.69 20.11
C GLN A 200 -15.75 14.50 18.88
N ALA A 201 -15.12 15.67 19.11
CA ALA A 201 -14.51 16.45 18.05
C ALA A 201 -13.42 15.64 17.33
N TYR A 202 -12.59 14.93 18.08
CA TYR A 202 -11.50 14.10 17.54
C TYR A 202 -12.03 12.93 16.71
N LEU A 203 -13.04 12.22 17.20
CA LEU A 203 -13.65 11.09 16.50
C LEU A 203 -14.44 11.52 15.25
N ARG A 204 -15.11 12.68 15.28
CA ARG A 204 -15.78 13.25 14.11
C ARG A 204 -14.77 13.63 13.02
N LEU A 205 -13.68 14.28 13.40
CA LEU A 205 -12.62 14.64 12.45
C LEU A 205 -11.90 13.40 11.90
N THR A 206 -11.72 12.36 12.71
CA THR A 206 -11.19 11.06 12.27
C THR A 206 -12.14 10.35 11.31
N ARG A 207 -13.46 10.39 11.55
CA ARG A 207 -14.45 9.87 10.58
C ARG A 207 -14.41 10.64 9.27
N ALA A 208 -14.34 11.98 9.35
CA ALA A 208 -14.21 12.82 8.16
C ALA A 208 -12.94 12.51 7.36
N SER A 209 -11.79 12.31 8.01
CA SER A 209 -10.55 11.92 7.33
C SER A 209 -10.62 10.52 6.70
N GLY A 210 -11.31 9.58 7.35
CA GLY A 210 -11.59 8.26 6.78
C GLY A 210 -12.43 8.34 5.50
N TRP A 211 -13.48 9.14 5.47
CA TRP A 211 -14.30 9.37 4.27
C TRP A 211 -13.55 10.08 3.15
N HIS A 212 -12.58 10.94 3.49
CA HIS A 212 -11.78 11.67 2.52
C HIS A 212 -10.90 10.75 1.65
N LEU A 213 -10.57 9.54 2.10
CA LEU A 213 -9.82 8.55 1.29
C LEU A 213 -10.47 8.32 -0.08
N HIS A 214 -11.80 8.35 -0.16
CA HIS A 214 -12.57 8.15 -1.40
C HIS A 214 -12.58 9.38 -2.33
N LEU A 215 -12.21 10.55 -1.83
CA LEU A 215 -12.18 11.81 -2.59
C LEU A 215 -10.79 12.17 -3.10
N SER A 216 -9.74 11.46 -2.65
CA SER A 216 -8.33 11.81 -2.89
C SER A 216 -7.93 11.88 -4.38
N GLU A 217 -8.69 11.26 -5.27
CA GLU A 217 -8.46 11.28 -6.72
C GLU A 217 -9.10 12.47 -7.44
N LEU A 218 -9.99 13.21 -6.76
CA LEU A 218 -10.69 14.35 -7.35
C LEU A 218 -9.89 15.64 -7.21
N GLU A 219 -9.78 16.39 -8.30
CA GLU A 219 -9.21 17.73 -8.28
C GLU A 219 -10.02 18.67 -7.39
N GLY A 220 -9.33 19.60 -6.71
CA GLY A 220 -9.96 20.59 -5.84
C GLY A 220 -10.42 20.04 -4.49
N THR A 221 -10.10 18.79 -4.15
CA THR A 221 -10.33 18.26 -2.80
C THR A 221 -9.25 18.72 -1.83
N PRO A 222 -9.58 18.90 -0.54
CA PRO A 222 -8.59 19.28 0.46
C PRO A 222 -7.48 18.24 0.54
N ALA A 223 -6.24 18.66 0.70
CA ALA A 223 -5.12 17.73 0.81
C ALA A 223 -5.25 16.86 2.09
N PRO A 224 -4.83 15.59 2.08
CA PRO A 224 -4.83 14.73 3.27
C PRO A 224 -4.08 15.35 4.45
N ALA A 225 -3.01 16.11 4.16
CA ALA A 225 -2.21 16.83 5.14
C ALA A 225 -3.02 17.84 5.99
N ALA A 226 -4.11 18.39 5.44
CA ALA A 226 -4.97 19.33 6.16
C ALA A 226 -5.77 18.64 7.27
N TYR A 227 -6.25 17.40 7.04
CA TYR A 227 -6.89 16.60 8.08
C TYR A 227 -5.89 16.19 9.17
N THR A 228 -4.68 15.80 8.79
CA THR A 228 -3.65 15.43 9.78
C THR A 228 -3.22 16.63 10.63
N ALA A 229 -3.07 17.81 10.04
CA ALA A 229 -2.75 19.03 10.78
C ALA A 229 -3.87 19.39 11.77
N ALA A 230 -5.13 19.33 11.34
CA ALA A 230 -6.28 19.58 12.21
C ALA A 230 -6.37 18.54 13.36
N LEU A 231 -6.13 17.26 13.07
CA LEU A 231 -6.08 16.20 14.10
C LEU A 231 -4.94 16.43 15.10
N GLN A 232 -3.75 16.85 14.65
CA GLN A 232 -2.61 17.15 15.51
C GLN A 232 -2.89 18.35 16.43
N GLN A 233 -3.44 19.43 15.90
CA GLN A 233 -3.83 20.61 16.70
C GLN A 233 -4.90 20.24 17.74
N LEU A 234 -5.86 19.39 17.37
CA LEU A 234 -6.88 18.89 18.29
C LEU A 234 -6.29 17.97 19.37
N ALA A 235 -5.30 17.15 19.00
CA ALA A 235 -4.52 16.32 19.92
C ALA A 235 -3.60 17.13 20.85
N GLN A 236 -3.29 18.39 20.51
CA GLN A 236 -2.61 19.34 21.40
C GLN A 236 -3.57 20.08 22.35
N GLY A 237 -4.89 19.97 22.12
CA GLY A 237 -5.92 20.57 22.97
C GLY A 237 -6.42 21.93 22.47
N ASP A 238 -5.97 22.36 21.30
CA ASP A 238 -6.36 23.64 20.71
C ASP A 238 -7.67 23.52 19.89
N LEU A 239 -8.79 23.39 20.61
CA LEU A 239 -10.13 23.35 20.00
C LEU A 239 -10.49 24.64 19.26
N ALA A 240 -10.00 25.80 19.73
CA ALA A 240 -10.29 27.09 19.10
C ALA A 240 -9.48 27.27 17.81
N GLY A 241 -8.18 26.96 17.84
CA GLY A 241 -7.30 27.05 16.68
C GLY A 241 -7.65 26.06 15.56
N THR A 242 -8.25 24.91 15.89
CA THR A 242 -8.75 23.94 14.90
C THR A 242 -10.01 24.37 14.17
N ALA A 243 -10.75 25.37 14.68
CA ALA A 243 -12.05 25.75 14.11
C ALA A 243 -11.94 26.33 12.70
N GLU A 244 -10.92 27.14 12.41
CA GLU A 244 -10.74 27.75 11.09
C GLU A 244 -10.27 26.73 10.03
N PRO A 245 -9.23 25.90 10.27
CA PRO A 245 -8.86 24.84 9.33
C PRO A 245 -10.03 23.89 9.02
N VAL A 246 -10.79 23.48 10.03
CA VAL A 246 -11.93 22.56 9.83
C VAL A 246 -13.07 23.25 9.06
N ARG A 247 -13.32 24.55 9.27
CA ARG A 247 -14.27 25.31 8.44
C ARG A 247 -13.84 25.38 6.97
N GLN A 248 -12.55 25.51 6.69
CA GLN A 248 -12.03 25.46 5.32
C GLN A 248 -12.24 24.07 4.68
N LEU A 249 -11.98 22.99 5.43
CA LEU A 249 -12.28 21.61 5.01
C LEU A 249 -13.77 21.42 4.69
N TYR A 250 -14.65 21.97 5.54
CA TYR A 250 -16.09 21.92 5.33
C TYR A 250 -16.52 22.66 4.04
N VAL A 251 -16.04 23.88 3.83
CA VAL A 251 -16.42 24.70 2.66
C VAL A 251 -15.93 24.05 1.37
N THR A 252 -14.66 23.63 1.33
CA THR A 252 -14.09 22.96 0.15
C THR A 252 -14.84 21.67 -0.19
N THR A 253 -15.11 20.82 0.80
CA THR A 253 -15.86 19.58 0.58
C THR A 253 -17.31 19.83 0.14
N THR A 254 -17.95 20.89 0.64
CA THR A 254 -19.30 21.30 0.20
C THR A 254 -19.30 21.72 -1.27
N LEU A 255 -18.27 22.44 -1.72
CA LEU A 255 -18.11 22.81 -3.14
C LEU A 255 -17.88 21.58 -4.01
N THR A 256 -17.01 20.64 -3.59
CA THR A 256 -16.82 19.37 -4.29
C THR A 256 -18.12 18.58 -4.41
N ALA A 257 -18.91 18.49 -3.32
CA ALA A 257 -20.20 17.79 -3.34
C ALA A 257 -21.18 18.42 -4.36
N ARG A 258 -21.24 19.75 -4.44
CA ARG A 258 -22.07 20.45 -5.44
C ARG A 258 -21.60 20.19 -6.87
N GLN A 259 -20.29 20.20 -7.11
CA GLN A 259 -19.73 19.93 -8.44
C GLN A 259 -20.02 18.49 -8.89
N LEU A 260 -19.87 17.51 -8.00
CA LEU A 260 -20.23 16.11 -8.27
C LEU A 260 -21.73 15.94 -8.55
N GLN A 261 -22.58 16.65 -7.81
CA GLN A 261 -24.01 16.60 -8.05
C GLN A 261 -24.37 17.20 -9.41
N GLN A 262 -23.80 18.36 -9.77
CA GLN A 262 -24.03 19.00 -11.07
C GLN A 262 -23.54 18.13 -12.23
N SER A 263 -22.40 17.44 -12.10
CA SER A 263 -21.89 16.55 -13.16
C SER A 263 -22.79 15.33 -13.36
N LEU A 264 -23.36 14.78 -12.29
CA LEU A 264 -24.34 13.69 -12.35
C LEU A 264 -25.67 14.15 -12.98
N GLU A 265 -26.15 15.34 -12.65
CA GLU A 265 -27.37 15.94 -13.24
C GLU A 265 -27.17 16.24 -14.74
N ALA A 266 -26.02 16.80 -15.13
CA ALA A 266 -25.68 17.05 -16.53
C ALA A 266 -25.62 15.76 -17.36
N ARG A 267 -25.06 14.67 -16.79
CA ARG A 267 -25.06 13.34 -17.42
C ARG A 267 -26.47 12.78 -17.57
N ALA A 268 -27.32 12.94 -16.56
CA ALA A 268 -28.72 12.47 -16.63
C ALA A 268 -29.56 13.26 -17.64
N ALA A 269 -29.27 14.54 -17.84
CA ALA A 269 -29.99 15.41 -18.78
C ALA A 269 -29.56 15.21 -20.24
N THR A 270 -28.43 14.57 -20.50
CA THR A 270 -27.96 14.28 -21.87
C THR A 270 -28.56 12.95 -22.30
N PRO A 271 -29.63 12.91 -23.12
CA PRO A 271 -30.14 11.64 -23.61
C PRO A 271 -29.02 10.93 -24.36
N SER A 272 -28.72 9.69 -23.98
CA SER A 272 -27.81 8.83 -24.74
C SER A 272 -28.35 8.74 -26.16
N ALA A 273 -27.81 9.57 -27.05
CA ALA A 273 -28.03 9.42 -28.47
C ALA A 273 -27.52 8.01 -28.77
N SER A 274 -28.45 7.09 -28.98
CA SER A 274 -28.18 5.76 -29.50
C SER A 274 -27.13 5.92 -30.58
N VAL A 275 -26.03 5.19 -30.46
CA VAL A 275 -25.06 5.01 -31.54
C VAL A 275 -25.87 4.52 -32.74
N GLN A 276 -26.31 5.47 -33.58
CA GLN A 276 -26.75 5.19 -34.93
C GLN A 276 -25.47 4.74 -35.61
N THR A 277 -25.33 3.42 -35.75
CA THR A 277 -24.54 2.83 -36.81
C THR A 277 -24.80 3.65 -38.06
N VAL A 278 -23.74 4.31 -38.52
CA VAL A 278 -23.73 5.08 -39.75
C VAL A 278 -23.94 4.08 -40.90
N ASP A 279 -25.20 3.78 -41.21
CA ASP A 279 -25.53 3.31 -42.56
C ASP A 279 -25.46 4.53 -43.46
N THR A 280 -24.46 4.50 -44.33
CA THR A 280 -24.23 5.51 -45.33
C THR A 280 -25.33 5.38 -46.38
N SER A 281 -26.37 6.18 -46.30
CA SER A 281 -27.23 6.43 -47.46
C SER A 281 -27.69 7.88 -47.49
N ALA A 282 -27.26 8.55 -48.54
CA ALA A 282 -27.57 9.92 -48.89
C ALA A 282 -29.08 10.15 -49.03
N ALA A 283 -29.58 11.26 -48.48
CA ALA A 283 -30.53 12.13 -49.15
C ALA A 283 -30.65 13.46 -48.39
N ALA A 284 -30.43 14.54 -49.11
CA ALA A 284 -30.65 15.91 -48.68
C ALA A 284 -32.12 16.16 -48.34
N SER A 285 -32.38 16.94 -47.30
CA SER A 285 -33.57 17.80 -47.22
C SER A 285 -33.32 18.97 -46.27
N THR A 286 -33.12 20.12 -46.90
CA THR A 286 -33.36 21.47 -46.38
C THR A 286 -34.78 21.61 -45.84
N ALA A 287 -34.94 22.08 -44.60
CA ALA A 287 -36.13 22.79 -44.18
C ALA A 287 -35.82 23.82 -43.07
N THR A 288 -36.15 25.06 -43.40
CA THR A 288 -36.14 26.30 -42.63
C THR A 288 -37.29 26.37 -41.62
N ALA A 289 -37.05 26.82 -40.38
CA ALA A 289 -37.98 27.55 -39.50
C ALA A 289 -37.23 28.00 -38.22
N ALA A 290 -36.88 29.29 -38.06
CA ALA A 290 -37.62 30.36 -37.36
C ALA A 290 -37.43 30.36 -35.81
N PRO A 291 -37.01 31.49 -35.18
CA PRO A 291 -36.83 31.59 -33.73
C PRO A 291 -38.13 32.07 -33.05
N GLN A 292 -38.53 31.42 -31.95
CA GLN A 292 -39.62 31.88 -31.12
C GLN A 292 -39.20 31.92 -29.65
N ALA A 293 -39.32 33.12 -29.08
CA ALA A 293 -39.03 33.49 -27.71
C ALA A 293 -40.28 33.38 -26.80
N ALA A 294 -40.02 33.52 -25.48
CA ALA A 294 -40.94 33.54 -24.33
C ALA A 294 -41.40 32.14 -23.85
N ALA A 295 -41.53 31.81 -22.57
CA ALA A 295 -41.86 32.63 -21.39
C ALA A 295 -41.46 31.94 -20.06
N SER A 296 -41.31 32.75 -19.01
CA SER A 296 -41.07 32.41 -17.61
C SER A 296 -42.22 31.62 -16.94
N ILE A 297 -41.90 30.68 -16.05
CA ILE A 297 -42.74 30.35 -14.88
C ILE A 297 -41.83 30.17 -13.65
N ILE A 298 -41.99 31.09 -12.70
CA ILE A 298 -41.48 31.00 -11.33
C ILE A 298 -42.48 30.13 -10.55
N VAL A 299 -42.02 29.05 -9.91
CA VAL A 299 -42.78 28.35 -8.86
C VAL A 299 -41.88 28.19 -7.65
N VAL A 300 -42.22 28.93 -6.60
CA VAL A 300 -41.78 28.73 -5.22
C VAL A 300 -42.84 27.89 -4.51
N PRO A 301 -42.45 26.84 -3.78
CA PRO A 301 -43.10 26.50 -2.51
C PRO A 301 -42.04 26.32 -1.41
N ALA A 302 -42.03 27.18 -0.39
CA ALA A 302 -42.79 27.08 0.87
C ALA A 302 -42.17 26.10 1.87
N SER A 303 -41.55 26.68 2.91
CA SER A 303 -41.03 26.03 4.12
C SER A 303 -42.14 25.41 4.97
N PRO A 304 -41.87 24.28 5.67
CA PRO A 304 -42.61 23.94 6.88
C PRO A 304 -41.82 24.23 8.16
N VAL A 305 -42.35 25.23 8.86
CA VAL A 305 -42.56 25.46 10.30
C VAL A 305 -42.04 24.41 11.30
N ALA A 306 -41.43 24.94 12.36
CA ALA A 306 -41.04 24.28 13.61
C ALA A 306 -42.25 23.76 14.42
N SER A 307 -42.08 22.62 15.09
CA SER A 307 -42.94 22.20 16.20
C SER A 307 -42.11 22.02 17.46
N GLU A 308 -42.38 22.88 18.44
CA GLU A 308 -41.98 22.78 19.84
C GLU A 308 -42.89 21.82 20.63
N ALA A 309 -42.29 21.27 21.69
CA ALA A 309 -42.85 20.95 23.00
C ALA A 309 -44.00 19.93 23.14
N GLY A 310 -43.68 18.84 23.86
CA GLY A 310 -44.62 17.98 24.56
C GLY A 310 -43.91 17.29 25.74
N ALA A 311 -44.29 17.67 26.95
CA ALA A 311 -43.69 17.27 28.22
C ALA A 311 -44.19 15.91 28.74
N GLN A 312 -43.33 15.29 29.58
CA GLN A 312 -43.61 14.45 30.76
C GLN A 312 -44.57 13.25 30.66
N ALA A 313 -44.02 12.06 30.93
CA ALA A 313 -44.66 11.11 31.86
C ALA A 313 -43.58 10.24 32.54
N GLN A 314 -43.48 10.42 33.85
CA GLN A 314 -42.62 9.73 34.79
C GLN A 314 -43.49 8.69 35.50
N ALA A 315 -43.13 7.41 35.46
CA ALA A 315 -43.78 6.35 36.23
C ALA A 315 -42.73 5.36 36.75
N ALA A 316 -42.95 4.94 38.00
CA ALA A 316 -42.00 4.28 38.87
C ALA A 316 -41.95 2.75 38.74
N GLN A 317 -40.77 2.21 39.06
CA GLN A 317 -40.42 0.95 39.75
C GLN A 317 -41.43 -0.21 39.76
N THR A 318 -40.97 -1.43 39.41
CA THR A 318 -40.65 -2.51 40.38
C THR A 318 -40.04 -3.76 39.72
N ALA A 319 -39.37 -4.57 40.56
CA ALA A 319 -39.04 -5.99 40.43
C ALA A 319 -37.69 -6.37 39.77
N GLN A 320 -36.68 -6.42 40.65
CA GLN A 320 -35.43 -7.15 40.53
C GLN A 320 -35.66 -8.64 40.87
N PRO A 321 -35.36 -9.61 39.99
CA PRO A 321 -35.42 -11.02 40.36
C PRO A 321 -34.15 -11.46 41.10
N ALA A 322 -34.35 -12.28 42.11
CA ALA A 322 -33.32 -12.87 42.96
C ALA A 322 -32.32 -13.75 42.16
N GLN A 323 -31.03 -13.54 42.44
CA GLN A 323 -29.95 -14.43 42.02
C GLN A 323 -30.03 -15.73 42.81
N THR A 324 -30.29 -16.84 42.11
CA THR A 324 -30.00 -18.19 42.59
C THR A 324 -28.61 -18.58 42.11
N THR A 325 -27.76 -18.98 43.05
CA THR A 325 -26.38 -19.41 42.81
C THR A 325 -26.37 -20.87 42.32
N PRO A 326 -25.88 -21.19 41.12
CA PRO A 326 -25.52 -22.55 40.76
C PRO A 326 -24.09 -22.87 41.23
N PRO A 327 -23.82 -24.07 41.80
CA PRO A 327 -22.48 -24.46 42.19
C PRO A 327 -21.68 -24.97 40.96
N ASN A 328 -20.37 -24.71 40.97
CA ASN A 328 -19.34 -25.26 40.08
C ASN A 328 -19.52 -25.00 38.57
N GLN A 329 -19.16 -23.80 38.14
CA GLN A 329 -18.73 -23.53 36.77
C GLN A 329 -17.21 -23.33 36.76
N PRO A 330 -16.44 -23.98 35.86
CA PRO A 330 -15.00 -23.76 35.76
C PRO A 330 -14.71 -22.29 35.47
N ALA A 331 -13.70 -21.73 36.14
CA ALA A 331 -13.30 -20.33 36.02
C ALA A 331 -13.18 -19.92 34.54
N SER A 332 -13.93 -18.91 34.15
CA SER A 332 -13.95 -18.41 32.78
C SER A 332 -12.60 -17.81 32.39
N VAL A 333 -12.17 -18.08 31.15
CA VAL A 333 -10.93 -17.56 30.51
C VAL A 333 -10.80 -16.03 30.62
N GLN A 334 -11.92 -15.31 30.78
CA GLN A 334 -11.97 -13.87 31.00
C GLN A 334 -11.28 -13.40 32.29
N GLY A 335 -11.23 -14.22 33.34
CA GLY A 335 -10.54 -13.88 34.59
C GLY A 335 -9.02 -13.78 34.44
N THR A 336 -8.43 -14.56 33.54
CA THR A 336 -6.98 -14.65 33.35
C THR A 336 -6.41 -13.40 32.68
N ILE A 337 -7.12 -12.81 31.72
CA ILE A 337 -6.68 -11.61 30.98
C ILE A 337 -6.69 -10.36 31.88
N GLN A 338 -7.69 -10.22 32.76
CA GLN A 338 -7.74 -9.09 33.71
C GLN A 338 -6.55 -9.09 34.67
N THR A 339 -6.03 -10.26 35.04
CA THR A 339 -4.89 -10.37 35.98
C THR A 339 -3.55 -9.97 35.38
N ALA A 340 -3.36 -10.06 34.07
CA ALA A 340 -2.11 -9.67 33.38
C ALA A 340 -2.07 -8.19 32.95
N SER A 341 -3.21 -7.48 33.00
CA SER A 341 -3.33 -6.08 32.58
C SER A 341 -2.28 -5.11 33.19
N PRO A 342 -1.90 -5.22 34.48
CA PRO A 342 -0.88 -4.34 35.07
C PRO A 342 0.50 -4.50 34.41
N VAL A 343 0.89 -5.74 34.09
CA VAL A 343 2.17 -6.06 33.42
C VAL A 343 2.20 -5.43 32.03
N TYR A 344 1.15 -5.64 31.22
CA TYR A 344 1.07 -5.06 29.88
C TYR A 344 1.05 -3.53 29.90
N THR A 345 0.37 -2.92 30.86
CA THR A 345 0.33 -1.46 31.00
C THR A 345 1.71 -0.90 31.33
N ALA A 346 2.45 -1.54 32.24
CA ALA A 346 3.81 -1.15 32.59
C ALA A 346 4.78 -1.34 31.41
N LEU A 347 4.71 -2.45 30.69
CA LEU A 347 5.51 -2.70 29.48
C LEU A 347 5.18 -1.71 28.36
N ALA A 348 3.90 -1.36 28.15
CA ALA A 348 3.50 -0.36 27.16
C ALA A 348 4.06 1.03 27.51
N ARG A 349 4.09 1.39 28.81
CA ARG A 349 4.75 2.63 29.28
C ARG A 349 6.25 2.58 29.06
N ALA A 350 6.92 1.46 29.35
CA ALA A 350 8.34 1.28 29.10
C ALA A 350 8.67 1.39 27.59
N LEU A 351 7.82 0.85 26.72
CA LEU A 351 7.98 0.92 25.27
C LEU A 351 7.81 2.37 24.77
N ALA A 352 6.80 3.08 25.27
CA ALA A 352 6.58 4.49 24.93
C ALA A 352 7.74 5.38 25.43
N ALA A 353 8.20 5.17 26.67
CA ALA A 353 9.32 5.91 27.25
C ALA A 353 10.64 5.64 26.50
N SER A 354 10.95 4.37 26.20
CA SER A 354 12.14 4.02 25.41
C SER A 354 12.07 4.55 23.98
N ALA A 355 10.89 4.54 23.34
CA ALA A 355 10.69 5.16 22.02
C ALA A 355 10.93 6.68 22.05
N ASN A 356 10.54 7.34 23.15
CA ASN A 356 10.80 8.75 23.42
C ASN A 356 12.20 9.02 24.01
N ARG A 357 13.03 7.98 24.19
CA ARG A 357 14.38 8.03 24.80
C ARG A 357 14.42 8.55 26.23
N ASP A 358 13.30 8.51 26.94
CA ASP A 358 13.26 8.75 28.37
C ASP A 358 13.67 7.46 29.09
N GLN A 359 14.99 7.25 29.18
CA GLN A 359 15.56 6.03 29.79
C GLN A 359 15.14 5.92 31.26
N ALA A 360 15.13 7.03 32.00
CA ALA A 360 14.71 7.01 33.41
C ALA A 360 13.27 6.51 33.57
N ALA A 361 12.34 7.02 32.76
CA ALA A 361 10.96 6.54 32.77
C ALA A 361 10.84 5.10 32.24
N ALA A 362 11.67 4.70 31.26
CA ALA A 362 11.68 3.33 30.74
C ALA A 362 12.15 2.31 31.78
N HIS A 363 13.23 2.60 32.51
CA HIS A 363 13.72 1.79 33.62
C HIS A 363 12.66 1.70 34.73
N GLN A 364 12.08 2.83 35.13
CA GLN A 364 11.03 2.85 36.16
C GLN A 364 9.82 2.01 35.76
N ALA A 365 9.36 2.11 34.50
CA ALA A 365 8.25 1.33 34.00
C ALA A 365 8.57 -0.17 33.90
N LEU A 366 9.81 -0.55 33.60
CA LEU A 366 10.23 -1.96 33.62
C LEU A 366 10.36 -2.54 35.03
N THR A 367 10.82 -1.75 36.01
CA THR A 367 10.80 -2.18 37.41
C THR A 367 9.36 -2.42 37.87
N GLN A 368 8.43 -1.53 37.50
CA GLN A 368 6.99 -1.72 37.75
C GLN A 368 6.43 -2.96 37.04
N ALA A 369 6.89 -3.26 35.82
CA ALA A 369 6.50 -4.47 35.10
C ALA A 369 7.01 -5.73 35.83
N ALA A 370 8.26 -5.74 36.29
CA ALA A 370 8.83 -6.85 37.04
C ALA A 370 8.09 -7.09 38.37
N GLU A 371 7.75 -6.02 39.10
CA GLU A 371 6.93 -6.08 40.31
C GLU A 371 5.53 -6.63 40.01
N ALA A 372 4.89 -6.17 38.93
CA ALA A 372 3.58 -6.65 38.49
C ALA A 372 3.61 -8.13 38.08
N VAL A 373 4.70 -8.61 37.48
CA VAL A 373 4.90 -10.03 37.14
C VAL A 373 5.00 -10.87 38.41
N ASN A 374 5.73 -10.40 39.43
CA ASN A 374 5.82 -11.09 40.72
C ASN A 374 4.50 -11.10 41.50
N ALA A 375 3.62 -10.12 41.24
CA ALA A 375 2.29 -10.03 41.82
C ALA A 375 1.22 -10.87 41.08
N LEU A 376 1.59 -11.59 40.01
CA LEU A 376 0.65 -12.43 39.29
C LEU A 376 0.10 -13.58 40.18
N PRO A 377 -1.14 -14.03 39.95
CA PRO A 377 -1.77 -15.11 40.72
C PRO A 377 -0.95 -16.42 40.71
N ALA A 378 -1.17 -17.28 41.70
CA ALA A 378 -0.48 -18.57 41.84
C ALA A 378 -0.54 -19.45 40.57
N ALA A 379 -1.61 -19.34 39.76
CA ALA A 379 -1.76 -20.07 38.49
C ALA A 379 -0.71 -19.66 37.43
N TRP A 380 -0.18 -18.44 37.51
CA TRP A 380 0.90 -17.95 36.67
C TRP A 380 2.26 -18.22 37.28
N GLN A 381 2.36 -18.63 38.54
CA GLN A 381 3.65 -18.81 39.18
C GLN A 381 4.34 -20.08 38.69
N GLY A 382 5.61 -19.93 38.34
CA GLY A 382 6.41 -21.01 37.77
C GLY A 382 7.79 -20.50 37.34
N PRO A 383 8.66 -21.40 36.88
CA PRO A 383 10.03 -21.05 36.49
C PRO A 383 10.07 -20.02 35.33
N ALA A 384 9.12 -20.07 34.39
CA ALA A 384 9.06 -19.12 33.28
C ALA A 384 8.74 -17.68 33.75
N THR A 385 7.86 -17.53 34.73
CA THR A 385 7.47 -16.23 35.31
C THR A 385 8.59 -15.65 36.16
N ALA A 386 9.29 -16.49 36.93
CA ALA A 386 10.47 -16.10 37.67
C ALA A 386 11.63 -15.67 36.73
N ASP A 387 11.84 -16.40 35.63
CA ASP A 387 12.82 -16.05 34.60
C ASP A 387 12.45 -14.72 33.92
N LEU A 388 11.17 -14.52 33.58
CA LEU A 388 10.67 -13.27 33.01
C LEU A 388 10.92 -12.07 33.95
N ALA A 389 10.56 -12.19 35.23
CA ALA A 389 10.79 -11.13 36.21
C ALA A 389 12.29 -10.84 36.41
N ALA A 390 13.12 -11.89 36.46
CA ALA A 390 14.58 -11.74 36.56
C ALA A 390 15.16 -11.05 35.32
N HIS A 391 14.70 -11.42 34.12
CA HIS A 391 15.12 -10.78 32.87
C HIS A 391 14.72 -9.30 32.81
N MET A 392 13.48 -8.96 33.19
CA MET A 392 13.03 -7.56 33.28
C MET A 392 13.88 -6.76 34.27
N HIS A 393 14.27 -7.37 35.39
CA HIS A 393 15.15 -6.74 36.37
C HIS A 393 16.56 -6.50 35.81
N VAL A 394 17.15 -7.50 35.13
CA VAL A 394 18.45 -7.35 34.46
C VAL A 394 18.39 -6.26 33.38
N LEU A 395 17.32 -6.23 32.58
CA LEU A 395 17.09 -5.17 31.59
C LEU A 395 16.98 -3.80 32.25
N SER A 396 16.25 -3.68 33.36
CA SER A 396 16.12 -2.40 34.08
C SER A 396 17.45 -1.87 34.64
N GLN A 397 18.44 -2.73 34.86
CA GLN A 397 19.78 -2.34 35.34
C GLN A 397 20.75 -1.96 34.22
N ARG A 398 20.41 -2.23 32.95
CA ARG A 398 21.27 -1.80 31.84
C ARG A 398 21.31 -0.28 31.78
N SER A 399 22.43 0.30 31.38
CA SER A 399 22.55 1.75 31.19
C SER A 399 21.68 2.28 30.03
N TRP A 400 21.26 1.38 29.13
CA TRP A 400 20.47 1.73 27.97
C TRP A 400 19.45 0.65 27.65
N LEU A 401 18.22 1.08 27.39
CA LEU A 401 17.09 0.22 27.05
C LEU A 401 16.58 0.54 25.64
N GLU A 402 16.64 -0.44 24.76
CA GLU A 402 16.14 -0.30 23.39
C GLU A 402 14.64 -0.64 23.34
N PRO A 403 13.83 0.04 22.48
CA PRO A 403 12.42 -0.31 22.30
C PRO A 403 12.21 -1.77 21.89
N SER A 404 13.16 -2.35 21.16
CA SER A 404 13.17 -3.77 20.79
C SER A 404 13.32 -4.71 21.98
N ASP A 405 14.06 -4.31 23.03
CA ASP A 405 14.20 -5.12 24.25
C ASP A 405 12.85 -5.19 24.98
N VAL A 406 12.16 -4.05 25.12
CA VAL A 406 10.83 -4.00 25.74
C VAL A 406 9.80 -4.77 24.91
N ALA A 407 9.85 -4.65 23.58
CA ALA A 407 8.97 -5.40 22.70
C ALA A 407 9.19 -6.92 22.82
N ALA A 408 10.45 -7.38 22.98
CA ALA A 408 10.75 -8.78 23.21
C ALA A 408 10.14 -9.31 24.53
N GLU A 409 10.12 -8.48 25.58
CA GLU A 409 9.47 -8.84 26.85
C GLU A 409 7.94 -8.90 26.75
N ILE A 410 7.31 -8.04 25.93
CA ILE A 410 5.87 -8.15 25.62
C ILE A 410 5.57 -9.50 24.94
N VAL A 411 6.39 -9.91 23.97
CA VAL A 411 6.24 -11.21 23.28
C VAL A 411 6.44 -12.37 24.24
N ARG A 412 7.39 -12.27 25.20
CA ARG A 412 7.58 -13.29 26.24
C ARG A 412 6.39 -13.38 27.18
N MET A 413 5.80 -12.26 27.57
CA MET A 413 4.58 -12.24 28.39
C MET A 413 3.40 -12.91 27.68
N GLN A 414 3.24 -12.66 26.38
CA GLN A 414 2.22 -13.35 25.56
C GLN A 414 2.45 -14.86 25.47
N ALA A 415 3.71 -15.30 25.37
CA ALA A 415 4.05 -16.72 25.39
C ALA A 415 3.74 -17.37 26.75
N LEU A 416 3.99 -16.65 27.85
CA LEU A 416 3.62 -17.08 29.20
C LEU A 416 2.09 -17.19 29.35
N GLU A 417 1.35 -16.23 28.81
CA GLU A 417 -0.11 -16.23 28.80
C GLU A 417 -0.68 -17.45 28.08
N ALA A 418 -0.19 -17.75 26.87
CA ALA A 418 -0.58 -18.94 26.12
C ALA A 418 -0.29 -20.24 26.91
N GLN A 419 0.85 -20.29 27.63
CA GLN A 419 1.21 -21.42 28.48
C GLN A 419 0.24 -21.61 29.65
N VAL A 420 -0.15 -20.51 30.32
CA VAL A 420 -1.12 -20.54 31.44
C VAL A 420 -2.52 -20.93 30.95
N GLN A 421 -2.89 -20.55 29.72
CA GLN A 421 -4.13 -20.96 29.08
C GLN A 421 -4.15 -22.43 28.63
N GLY A 422 -3.05 -23.17 28.82
CA GLY A 422 -2.94 -24.57 28.41
C GLY A 422 -2.84 -24.76 26.89
N GLU A 423 -2.60 -23.68 26.13
CA GLU A 423 -2.33 -23.80 24.71
C GLU A 423 -1.00 -24.53 24.51
N LYS A 424 -1.01 -25.53 23.62
CA LYS A 424 0.21 -26.25 23.26
C LYS A 424 1.16 -25.24 22.62
N ALA A 425 2.31 -25.03 23.28
CA ALA A 425 3.52 -24.35 22.84
C ALA A 425 3.36 -23.41 21.63
N ALA A 426 3.58 -22.11 21.86
CA ALA A 426 3.50 -21.04 20.86
C ALA A 426 3.88 -21.49 19.43
N PRO A 427 3.07 -21.12 18.42
CA PRO A 427 3.27 -21.58 17.05
C PRO A 427 4.72 -21.38 16.60
N PRO A 428 5.27 -22.28 15.78
CA PRO A 428 6.68 -22.24 15.38
C PRO A 428 7.11 -20.88 14.79
N ALA A 429 6.17 -20.12 14.22
CA ALA A 429 6.37 -18.75 13.77
C ALA A 429 6.83 -17.79 14.89
N ALA A 430 6.22 -17.82 16.08
CA ALA A 430 6.60 -16.97 17.22
C ALA A 430 8.02 -17.30 17.71
N ARG A 431 8.39 -18.59 17.69
CA ARG A 431 9.76 -19.02 18.01
C ARG A 431 10.77 -18.53 16.99
N ILE A 432 10.45 -18.59 15.70
CA ILE A 432 11.32 -18.08 14.63
C ILE A 432 11.47 -16.57 14.75
N GLN A 433 10.40 -15.85 15.08
CA GLN A 433 10.43 -14.39 15.24
C GLN A 433 11.25 -13.97 16.47
N TYR A 434 11.12 -14.70 17.58
CA TYR A 434 11.97 -14.54 18.76
C TYR A 434 13.44 -14.86 18.45
N LEU A 435 13.71 -15.99 17.78
CA LEU A 435 15.07 -16.37 17.35
C LEU A 435 15.66 -15.34 16.38
N ALA A 436 14.87 -14.83 15.44
CA ALA A 436 15.29 -13.79 14.53
C ALA A 436 15.61 -12.49 15.29
N ALA A 437 14.75 -12.06 16.22
CA ALA A 437 15.02 -10.87 17.04
C ALA A 437 16.24 -11.04 17.95
N HIS A 438 16.46 -12.24 18.50
CA HIS A 438 17.56 -12.52 19.42
C HIS A 438 18.90 -12.75 18.71
N LEU A 439 18.90 -13.51 17.60
CA LEU A 439 20.08 -13.76 16.76
C LEU A 439 20.44 -12.54 15.93
N TRP A 440 19.45 -11.78 15.48
CA TRP A 440 19.65 -10.52 14.76
C TRP A 440 19.64 -9.33 15.73
N ASN A 441 20.23 -9.52 16.91
CA ASN A 441 20.45 -8.43 17.82
C ASN A 441 21.39 -7.37 17.20
N GLY A 442 21.38 -6.17 17.76
CA GLY A 442 22.18 -5.05 17.23
C GLY A 442 23.68 -5.36 17.09
N GLN A 443 24.23 -6.31 17.86
CA GLN A 443 25.65 -6.70 17.76
C GLN A 443 25.92 -7.57 16.54
N VAL A 444 25.11 -8.61 16.33
CA VAL A 444 25.23 -9.48 15.16
C VAL A 444 24.94 -8.69 13.89
N GLN A 445 23.95 -7.80 13.93
CA GLN A 445 23.66 -6.88 12.83
C GLN A 445 24.85 -5.93 12.57
N ALA A 446 25.50 -5.39 13.61
CA ALA A 446 26.69 -4.56 13.46
C ALA A 446 27.83 -5.33 12.77
N VAL A 447 28.10 -6.56 13.23
CA VAL A 447 29.15 -7.42 12.66
C VAL A 447 28.80 -7.81 11.22
N ALA A 448 27.55 -8.19 10.95
CA ALA A 448 27.09 -8.54 9.61
C ALA A 448 27.22 -7.36 8.64
N PHE A 449 26.82 -6.15 9.04
CA PHE A 449 26.97 -4.97 8.20
C PHE A 449 28.43 -4.53 8.07
N LEU A 450 29.26 -4.70 9.09
CA LEU A 450 30.70 -4.45 9.00
C LEU A 450 31.37 -5.43 8.03
N LEU A 451 31.02 -6.71 8.08
CA LEU A 451 31.48 -7.70 7.12
C LEU A 451 30.98 -7.35 5.72
N LEU A 452 29.70 -7.02 5.54
CA LEU A 452 29.15 -6.60 4.25
C LEU A 452 29.90 -5.39 3.71
N THR A 453 30.21 -4.43 4.58
CA THR A 453 30.98 -3.22 4.31
C THR A 453 32.41 -3.54 3.86
N LEU A 454 33.08 -4.47 4.53
CA LEU A 454 34.43 -4.94 4.17
C LEU A 454 34.45 -5.77 2.89
N LEU A 455 33.41 -6.57 2.65
CA LEU A 455 33.27 -7.38 1.43
C LEU A 455 32.85 -6.57 0.21
N LEU A 456 32.20 -5.42 0.42
CA LEU A 456 31.71 -4.56 -0.66
C LEU A 456 32.77 -4.19 -1.72
N PRO A 457 34.01 -3.76 -1.38
CA PRO A 457 35.04 -3.45 -2.36
C PRO A 457 35.56 -4.67 -3.14
N LEU A 458 35.38 -5.89 -2.63
CA LEU A 458 35.94 -7.12 -3.20
C LEU A 458 35.47 -7.40 -4.66
N PRO A 459 34.16 -7.40 -4.98
CA PRO A 459 33.71 -7.58 -6.37
C PRO A 459 34.21 -6.47 -7.30
N PHE A 460 34.37 -5.24 -6.81
CA PHE A 460 34.92 -4.14 -7.60
C PHE A 460 36.41 -4.33 -7.88
N TYR A 461 37.18 -4.81 -6.90
CA TYR A 461 38.59 -5.15 -7.05
C TYR A 461 38.80 -6.23 -8.12
N PHE A 462 38.07 -7.35 -8.03
CA PHE A 462 38.19 -8.43 -9.02
C PHE A 462 37.75 -8.00 -10.42
N LYS A 463 36.70 -7.17 -10.51
CA LYS A 463 36.28 -6.60 -11.79
C LYS A 463 37.35 -5.70 -12.42
N PHE A 464 37.95 -4.81 -11.62
CA PHE A 464 39.00 -3.90 -12.10
C PHE A 464 40.21 -4.68 -12.64
N ARG A 465 40.52 -5.81 -11.99
CA ARG A 465 41.56 -6.74 -12.43
C ARG A 465 41.19 -7.52 -13.70
N ALA A 466 39.93 -7.93 -13.85
CA ALA A 466 39.48 -8.77 -14.97
C ALA A 466 39.20 -8.02 -16.28
N LEU A 467 38.64 -6.80 -16.20
CA LEU A 467 38.14 -6.09 -17.39
C LEU A 467 39.07 -4.98 -17.90
N GLY A 468 40.16 -4.68 -17.19
CA GLY A 468 41.05 -3.58 -17.52
C GLY A 468 40.36 -2.21 -17.51
N HIS A 469 41.11 -1.16 -17.85
CA HIS A 469 40.63 0.23 -17.81
C HIS A 469 39.70 0.57 -19.00
N GLN A 470 38.57 -0.14 -19.20
CA GLN A 470 37.56 0.33 -20.16
C GLN A 470 36.73 1.46 -19.53
N LYS A 471 37.04 2.70 -19.93
CA LYS A 471 36.93 3.92 -19.09
C LYS A 471 35.55 4.56 -18.89
N GLY A 472 34.45 4.07 -19.48
CA GLY A 472 33.19 4.84 -19.49
C GLY A 472 31.93 4.12 -18.99
N GLU A 473 31.51 3.08 -19.69
CA GLU A 473 30.17 2.49 -19.51
C GLU A 473 30.06 1.70 -18.21
N TRP A 474 31.11 0.96 -17.89
CA TRP A 474 31.21 0.22 -16.65
C TRP A 474 31.36 1.11 -15.40
N ALA A 475 31.84 2.35 -15.56
CA ALA A 475 31.93 3.30 -14.46
C ALA A 475 30.52 3.66 -13.96
N LEU A 476 29.57 3.93 -14.86
CA LEU A 476 28.17 4.24 -14.49
C LEU A 476 27.51 3.10 -13.73
N ILE A 477 27.70 1.86 -14.19
CA ILE A 477 27.15 0.67 -13.52
C ILE A 477 27.78 0.52 -12.12
N VAL A 478 29.10 0.71 -12.01
CA VAL A 478 29.82 0.62 -10.72
C VAL A 478 29.39 1.72 -9.76
N THR A 479 29.29 2.96 -10.23
CA THR A 479 28.79 4.08 -9.43
C THR A 479 27.34 3.85 -9.01
N GLY A 480 26.51 3.28 -9.89
CA GLY A 480 25.12 2.93 -9.57
C GLY A 480 25.02 1.87 -8.47
N ILE A 481 25.80 0.78 -8.57
CA ILE A 481 25.89 -0.24 -7.52
C ILE A 481 26.44 0.38 -6.23
N GLY A 482 27.48 1.21 -6.34
CA GLY A 482 28.04 1.94 -5.20
C GLY A 482 26.97 2.74 -4.48
N MET A 483 26.17 3.53 -5.21
CA MET A 483 25.07 4.32 -4.63
C MET A 483 23.97 3.47 -4.01
N LEU A 484 23.68 2.28 -4.56
CA LEU A 484 22.74 1.35 -3.93
C LEU A 484 23.25 0.80 -2.60
N VAL A 485 24.56 0.68 -2.42
CA VAL A 485 25.14 0.11 -1.20
C VAL A 485 25.52 1.16 -0.16
N VAL A 486 25.76 2.42 -0.56
CA VAL A 486 26.06 3.52 0.37
C VAL A 486 25.11 3.59 1.58
N PRO A 487 23.77 3.47 1.43
CA PRO A 487 22.88 3.50 2.58
C PRO A 487 23.08 2.32 3.54
N ALA A 488 23.32 1.12 3.00
CA ALA A 488 23.59 -0.06 3.82
C ALA A 488 24.93 0.05 4.55
N PHE A 489 25.95 0.61 3.89
CA PHE A 489 27.26 0.89 4.48
C PHE A 489 27.17 1.95 5.58
N ALA A 490 26.48 3.07 5.32
CA ALA A 490 26.26 4.13 6.30
C ALA A 490 25.51 3.62 7.52
N GLU A 491 24.45 2.82 7.32
CA GLU A 491 23.73 2.16 8.39
C GLU A 491 24.65 1.22 9.19
N GLY A 492 25.52 0.47 8.51
CA GLY A 492 26.53 -0.37 9.16
C GLY A 492 27.49 0.41 10.06
N LEU A 493 28.00 1.56 9.59
CA LEU A 493 28.85 2.44 10.39
C LEU A 493 28.09 3.05 11.58
N ILE A 494 26.83 3.42 11.40
CA ILE A 494 26.00 4.00 12.45
C ILE A 494 25.70 2.96 13.53
N VAL A 495 25.32 1.74 13.14
CA VAL A 495 25.07 0.63 14.06
C VAL A 495 26.36 0.23 14.79
N MET A 496 27.50 0.23 14.10
CA MET A 496 28.81 -0.01 14.72
C MET A 496 29.17 1.11 15.70
N GLY A 497 28.97 2.37 15.32
CA GLY A 497 29.24 3.54 16.16
C GLY A 497 28.39 3.53 17.42
N SER A 498 27.10 3.21 17.30
CA SER A 498 26.21 3.11 18.46
C SER A 498 26.57 1.92 19.37
N TRP A 499 26.98 0.78 18.79
CA TRP A 499 27.50 -0.35 19.56
C TRP A 499 28.79 0.01 20.30
N LEU A 500 29.75 0.63 19.63
CA LEU A 500 31.02 1.04 20.22
C LEU A 500 30.80 2.11 21.30
N GLY A 501 29.84 3.02 21.09
CA GLY A 501 29.42 4.00 22.08
C GLY A 501 28.83 3.38 23.33
N ARG A 502 28.14 2.24 23.23
CA ARG A 502 27.70 1.47 24.40
C ARG A 502 28.86 0.77 25.08
N ALA A 503 29.77 0.16 24.31
CA ALA A 503 30.93 -0.54 24.86
C ALA A 503 31.90 0.40 25.60
N LEU A 504 32.03 1.64 25.13
CA LEU A 504 32.90 2.67 25.70
C LEU A 504 32.18 3.66 26.62
N ASP A 505 30.88 3.46 26.86
CA ASP A 505 29.99 4.39 27.58
C ASP A 505 30.09 5.86 27.09
N SER A 506 30.27 6.04 25.79
CA SER A 506 30.41 7.34 25.14
C SER A 506 29.06 7.82 24.59
N THR A 507 28.48 8.83 25.24
CA THR A 507 27.22 9.47 24.82
C THR A 507 27.29 10.05 23.41
N TRP A 508 28.45 10.57 23.00
CA TRP A 508 28.65 11.09 21.63
C TRP A 508 28.53 9.99 20.58
N LEU A 509 29.19 8.84 20.77
CA LEU A 509 29.08 7.70 19.85
C LEU A 509 27.66 7.10 19.84
N GLN A 510 26.99 7.08 20.99
CA GLN A 510 25.59 6.65 21.09
C GLN A 510 24.66 7.58 20.28
N SER A 511 24.95 8.88 20.24
CA SER A 511 24.17 9.85 19.45
C SER A 511 24.26 9.61 17.94
N VAL A 512 25.28 8.90 17.45
CA VAL A 512 25.39 8.52 16.03
C VAL A 512 24.22 7.62 15.60
N GLY A 513 23.64 6.84 16.52
CA GLY A 513 22.43 6.08 16.28
C GLY A 513 21.25 6.94 15.81
N PHE A 514 21.24 8.24 16.12
CA PHE A 514 20.22 9.18 15.68
C PHE A 514 20.31 9.51 14.19
N LEU A 515 21.45 9.27 13.55
CA LEU A 515 21.62 9.42 12.11
C LEU A 515 21.18 8.18 11.33
N SER A 516 20.70 7.12 12.01
CA SER A 516 20.23 5.91 11.33
C SER A 516 19.24 6.26 10.23
N MET A 517 19.52 5.76 9.04
CA MET A 517 18.69 6.00 7.88
C MET A 517 17.36 5.25 8.00
N ARG A 518 17.30 4.21 8.83
CA ARG A 518 16.12 3.35 9.01
C ARG A 518 15.10 3.84 10.02
N TYR A 519 15.47 4.73 10.93
CA TYR A 519 14.55 5.17 11.99
C TYR A 519 14.12 6.62 11.86
N THR A 520 14.83 7.39 11.03
CA THR A 520 14.49 8.80 10.80
C THR A 520 13.75 8.99 9.47
N PRO A 521 12.76 9.90 9.40
CA PRO A 521 12.10 10.24 8.13
C PRO A 521 13.09 10.76 7.08
N LEU A 522 14.06 11.58 7.50
CA LEU A 522 15.14 12.08 6.64
C LEU A 522 16.01 10.94 6.14
N GLY A 523 16.31 9.98 7.01
CA GLY A 523 17.01 8.74 6.68
C GLY A 523 16.34 7.95 5.57
N HIS A 524 15.03 7.73 5.69
CA HIS A 524 14.25 7.05 4.67
C HIS A 524 14.28 7.81 3.35
N PHE A 525 14.11 9.14 3.40
CA PHE A 525 14.19 9.97 2.20
C PHE A 525 15.56 9.84 1.51
N LEU A 526 16.65 9.90 2.26
CA LEU A 526 18.00 9.70 1.74
C LEU A 526 18.17 8.30 1.15
N TRP A 527 17.67 7.27 1.84
CA TRP A 527 17.71 5.89 1.36
C TRP A 527 16.98 5.74 0.01
N TRP A 528 15.77 6.31 -0.11
CA TRP A 528 15.02 6.37 -1.37
C TRP A 528 15.77 7.15 -2.47
N LEU A 529 16.40 8.27 -2.12
CA LEU A 529 17.16 9.08 -3.07
C LEU A 529 18.37 8.32 -3.62
N PHE A 530 19.15 7.66 -2.76
CA PHE A 530 20.31 6.86 -3.16
C PHE A 530 19.91 5.65 -4.00
N THR A 531 18.82 4.97 -3.65
CA THR A 531 18.31 3.83 -4.42
C THR A 531 17.79 4.25 -5.79
N LEU A 532 17.06 5.37 -5.87
CA LEU A 532 16.61 5.94 -7.14
C LEU A 532 17.80 6.33 -8.04
N ILE A 533 18.74 7.10 -7.51
CA ILE A 533 19.95 7.53 -8.23
C ILE A 533 20.73 6.30 -8.72
N GLY A 534 20.99 5.34 -7.84
CA GLY A 534 21.71 4.11 -8.18
C GLY A 534 21.03 3.32 -9.30
N THR A 535 19.70 3.19 -9.24
CA THR A 535 18.89 2.51 -10.27
C THR A 535 18.94 3.23 -11.62
N LEU A 536 18.85 4.57 -11.62
CA LEU A 536 18.96 5.38 -12.84
C LEU A 536 20.35 5.27 -13.48
N LEU A 537 21.41 5.30 -12.67
CA LEU A 537 22.79 5.11 -13.12
C LEU A 537 23.02 3.71 -13.72
N MET A 538 22.52 2.67 -13.07
CA MET A 538 22.60 1.31 -13.60
C MET A 538 21.83 1.17 -14.92
N THR A 539 20.62 1.72 -15.00
CA THR A 539 19.79 1.70 -16.22
C THR A 539 20.50 2.41 -17.37
N ALA A 540 21.06 3.61 -17.12
CA ALA A 540 21.84 4.34 -18.12
C ALA A 540 23.10 3.58 -18.55
N GLY A 541 23.78 2.93 -17.61
CA GLY A 541 24.94 2.08 -17.87
C GLY A 541 24.62 0.90 -18.78
N PHE A 542 23.58 0.13 -18.46
CA PHE A 542 23.12 -1.00 -19.27
C PHE A 542 22.63 -0.56 -20.66
N TYR A 543 21.95 0.58 -20.75
CA TYR A 543 21.51 1.13 -22.03
C TYR A 543 22.69 1.52 -22.94
N ARG A 544 23.78 2.03 -22.38
CA ARG A 544 25.00 2.29 -23.16
C ARG A 544 25.66 0.98 -23.62
N LEU A 545 25.71 -0.02 -22.73
CA LEU A 545 26.29 -1.33 -23.01
C LEU A 545 25.53 -2.09 -24.11
N SER A 546 24.21 -1.92 -24.19
CA SER A 546 23.41 -2.51 -25.28
C SER A 546 23.68 -1.82 -26.62
N ARG A 547 23.86 -0.49 -26.63
CA ARG A 547 24.23 0.26 -27.84
C ARG A 547 25.62 -0.12 -28.36
N THR A 548 26.61 -0.33 -27.51
CA THR A 548 27.94 -0.78 -27.94
C THR A 548 27.92 -2.18 -28.54
N ARG A 549 27.14 -3.11 -27.96
CA ARG A 549 26.92 -4.44 -28.56
C ARG A 549 26.24 -4.36 -29.92
N ALA A 550 25.23 -3.51 -30.09
CA ALA A 550 24.58 -3.31 -31.39
C ALA A 550 25.54 -2.73 -32.45
N ARG A 551 26.47 -1.85 -32.05
CA ARG A 551 27.52 -1.33 -32.93
C ARG A 551 28.53 -2.40 -33.34
N LEU A 552 28.91 -3.28 -32.41
CA LEU A 552 29.78 -4.43 -32.70
C LEU A 552 29.11 -5.45 -33.63
N ALA A 553 27.83 -5.75 -33.41
CA ALA A 553 27.06 -6.64 -34.29
C ALA A 553 26.97 -6.07 -35.71
N SER A 554 26.58 -4.81 -35.86
CA SER A 554 26.53 -4.14 -37.17
C SER A 554 27.90 -3.95 -37.82
N ALA A 555 28.99 -3.82 -37.05
CA ALA A 555 30.35 -3.83 -37.60
C ALA A 555 30.76 -5.22 -38.11
N LYS A 556 30.38 -6.29 -37.40
CA LYS A 556 30.62 -7.67 -37.82
C LYS A 556 29.87 -8.02 -39.11
N GLU A 557 28.61 -7.59 -39.22
CA GLU A 557 27.82 -7.73 -40.45
C GLU A 557 28.42 -6.96 -41.62
N ARG A 558 28.83 -5.69 -41.42
CA ARG A 558 29.52 -4.89 -42.44
C ARG A 558 30.83 -5.53 -42.90
N TRP A 559 31.61 -6.09 -41.97
CA TRP A 559 32.85 -6.80 -42.30
C TRP A 559 32.58 -8.08 -43.08
N ALA A 560 31.55 -8.84 -42.72
CA ALA A 560 31.13 -10.02 -43.46
C ALA A 560 30.69 -9.68 -44.89
N GLN A 561 29.88 -8.61 -45.06
CA GLN A 561 29.46 -8.12 -46.38
C GLN A 561 30.64 -7.65 -47.23
N ALA A 562 31.60 -6.91 -46.63
CA ALA A 562 32.80 -6.47 -47.32
C ALA A 562 33.66 -7.66 -47.80
N ARG A 563 33.75 -8.74 -47.02
CA ARG A 563 34.42 -9.97 -47.45
C ARG A 563 33.73 -10.65 -48.63
N VAL A 564 32.40 -10.72 -48.64
CA VAL A 564 31.64 -11.30 -49.75
C VAL A 564 31.80 -10.46 -51.02
N GLN A 565 31.74 -9.13 -50.90
CA GLN A 565 31.95 -8.21 -52.03
C GLN A 565 33.37 -8.31 -52.59
N ALA A 566 34.39 -8.40 -51.72
CA ALA A 566 35.79 -8.58 -52.14
C ALA A 566 36.02 -9.93 -52.84
N ALA A 567 35.37 -11.00 -52.38
CA ALA A 567 35.43 -12.30 -53.06
C ALA A 567 34.73 -12.27 -54.43
N ALA A 568 33.57 -11.60 -54.53
CA ALA A 568 32.85 -11.45 -55.79
C ALA A 568 33.61 -10.58 -56.81
N SER A 569 34.26 -9.51 -56.37
CA SER A 569 35.08 -8.68 -57.26
C SER A 569 36.34 -9.41 -57.75
N ALA A 570 36.97 -10.22 -56.89
CA ALA A 570 38.09 -11.09 -57.28
C ALA A 570 37.67 -12.13 -58.34
N ALA A 571 36.54 -12.83 -58.14
CA ALA A 571 36.01 -13.79 -59.11
C ALA A 571 35.67 -13.13 -60.46
N LYS A 572 35.09 -11.92 -60.43
CA LYS A 572 34.81 -11.15 -61.66
C LYS A 572 36.10 -10.77 -62.40
N ALA A 573 37.15 -10.39 -61.68
CA ALA A 573 38.46 -10.09 -62.28
C ALA A 573 39.05 -11.33 -62.98
N GLU A 574 38.97 -12.52 -62.37
CA GLU A 574 39.42 -13.78 -62.98
C GLU A 574 38.64 -14.11 -64.26
N THR A 575 37.31 -13.93 -64.28
CA THR A 575 36.51 -14.17 -65.49
C THR A 575 36.85 -13.22 -66.64
N LEU A 576 37.18 -11.96 -66.34
CA LEU A 576 37.60 -10.98 -67.35
C LEU A 576 39.02 -11.27 -67.87
N SER A 577 39.92 -11.81 -67.04
CA SER A 577 41.23 -12.28 -67.49
C SER A 577 41.13 -13.49 -68.42
N TYR A 578 40.16 -14.39 -68.21
CA TYR A 578 39.95 -15.55 -69.07
C TYR A 578 39.36 -15.18 -70.45
N SER A 579 38.47 -14.19 -70.52
CA SER A 579 37.90 -13.73 -71.81
C SER A 579 38.87 -12.89 -72.64
N ALA A 580 39.92 -12.34 -72.03
CA ALA A 580 41.01 -11.64 -72.73
C ALA A 580 42.09 -12.60 -73.29
N GLN A 581 41.96 -13.91 -73.10
CA GLN A 581 42.90 -14.87 -73.64
C GLN A 581 42.66 -15.00 -75.16
N PRO A 582 43.64 -14.72 -76.03
CA PRO A 582 43.46 -14.69 -77.48
C PRO A 582 42.96 -16.05 -77.97
N GLN A 583 41.88 -16.04 -78.75
CA GLN A 583 41.30 -17.25 -79.33
C GLN A 583 42.40 -18.07 -80.03
N PRO A 584 42.48 -19.39 -79.80
CA PRO A 584 43.41 -20.24 -80.52
C PRO A 584 43.10 -20.14 -82.01
N GLN A 585 44.06 -19.64 -82.79
CA GLN A 585 43.95 -19.55 -84.23
C GLN A 585 43.60 -20.93 -84.80
N THR A 586 42.43 -21.02 -85.43
CA THR A 586 41.97 -22.20 -86.19
C THR A 586 43.01 -22.53 -87.25
N VAL A 587 43.78 -23.58 -87.04
CA VAL A 587 44.70 -24.15 -88.03
C VAL A 587 43.86 -24.72 -89.18
N GLN A 588 43.97 -24.09 -90.34
CA GLN A 588 43.33 -24.46 -91.61
C GLN A 588 43.79 -25.88 -92.05
N PRO A 589 42.88 -26.81 -92.38
CA PRO A 589 43.27 -28.11 -92.92
C PRO A 589 43.75 -27.97 -94.38
N PRO A 590 44.79 -28.73 -94.80
CA PRO A 590 45.40 -28.61 -96.12
C PRO A 590 44.50 -29.14 -97.25
N HIS A 591 44.50 -28.42 -98.37
CA HIS A 591 43.81 -28.74 -99.62
C HIS A 591 44.04 -30.18 -100.11
N ARG A 592 42.95 -30.95 -100.23
CA ARG A 592 42.93 -32.23 -100.95
C ARG A 592 42.83 -31.96 -102.46
N ARG A 593 43.87 -32.33 -103.21
CA ARG A 593 43.92 -32.34 -104.68
C ARG A 593 42.79 -33.21 -105.26
N SER A 594 42.05 -32.64 -106.18
CA SER A 594 41.12 -33.28 -107.11
C SER A 594 41.88 -34.20 -108.07
N THR A 595 41.44 -35.46 -108.18
CA THR A 595 41.79 -36.40 -109.26
C THR A 595 40.65 -36.45 -110.28
N PRO A 596 40.93 -36.56 -111.58
CA PRO A 596 39.93 -36.47 -112.66
C PRO A 596 39.16 -37.80 -112.86
N PRO A 597 38.00 -37.76 -113.55
CA PRO A 597 37.11 -38.91 -113.72
C PRO A 597 37.63 -39.91 -114.78
N PRO A 598 37.14 -41.17 -114.74
CA PRO A 598 37.49 -42.18 -115.74
C PRO A 598 36.64 -42.03 -117.01
N GLU A 599 37.29 -41.83 -118.16
CA GLU A 599 36.73 -42.18 -119.47
C GLU A 599 37.15 -43.63 -119.82
N LYS A 600 36.15 -44.45 -120.17
CA LYS A 600 36.29 -45.71 -120.91
C LYS A 600 36.04 -45.40 -122.41
N PRO A 601 36.39 -46.26 -123.37
CA PRO A 601 37.41 -47.31 -123.42
C PRO A 601 38.67 -46.90 -124.21
#